data_AF-A0A2J6NQ32-F1
#
_entry.id   AF-A0A2J6NQ32-F1
#
_cell.length_a   1.000
_cell.length_b   1.000
_cell.length_c   1.000
_cell.angle_alpha   90.00
_cell.angle_beta   90.00
_cell.angle_gamma   90.00
#
_symmetry.space_group_name_H-M   'P 1'
#
loop_
_entity.id
_entity.type
_entity.pdbx_description
1 polymer ?
#
loop_
_entity_poly.entity_id
_entity_poly.type
_entity_poly.pdbx_seq_one_letter_code
_entity_poly.pdbx_strand_id
1 'polypeptide(L)'
;MASKNQDSKAVDVSQEIEGRITTKVKYLQELNHAIDQHHDRDIYRLLDNQRYAKEIEHREQQPNDEGVMSLVDDLADQLSSYLSVNLIKYLGKTYPFFYYEEYQTGHYRIYFGNWWDRRRFGELDVLNVRFSFDQTEYEMLNKSFELARKNKRYNSDRINKISSENDRLQELIDHQREREEKRQQIQAELKDINSRSGLFESSRNRATREELVAQLQKLEDQETEARTAAQTIKENEQVVLALSKENTILSYEQKSIIDTFGSFEDFELANRNLYADYLKSLTSDQDAGKQVNADD
;
A
#
# COMPACT_ATOMS: atom_id res chain seq x y z
N MET A 1 -64.59 -13.66 -21.71
CA MET A 1 -63.64 -14.34 -20.81
C MET A 1 -62.29 -13.63 -20.66
N ALA A 2 -62.00 -12.55 -21.41
CA ALA A 2 -60.72 -11.83 -21.28
C ALA A 2 -60.61 -10.88 -20.07
N SER A 3 -61.71 -10.22 -19.64
CA SER A 3 -61.62 -9.24 -18.52
C SER A 3 -61.41 -9.89 -17.15
N LYS A 4 -62.03 -11.06 -16.88
CA LYS A 4 -61.85 -11.80 -15.62
C LYS A 4 -60.39 -12.23 -15.36
N ASN A 5 -59.61 -12.47 -16.42
CA ASN A 5 -58.19 -12.81 -16.34
C ASN A 5 -57.27 -11.57 -16.23
N GLN A 6 -57.73 -10.39 -16.65
CA GLN A 6 -57.01 -9.13 -16.43
C GLN A 6 -57.25 -8.60 -15.03
N ASP A 7 -58.48 -8.72 -14.50
CA ASP A 7 -58.82 -8.29 -13.15
C ASP A 7 -58.10 -9.15 -12.09
N SER A 8 -57.98 -10.47 -12.28
CA SER A 8 -57.22 -11.31 -11.34
C SER A 8 -55.72 -11.04 -11.37
N LYS A 9 -55.16 -10.75 -12.55
CA LYS A 9 -53.74 -10.36 -12.70
C LYS A 9 -53.46 -8.97 -12.12
N ALA A 10 -54.39 -8.04 -12.21
CA ALA A 10 -54.24 -6.71 -11.63
C ALA A 10 -54.26 -6.76 -10.09
N VAL A 11 -55.15 -7.58 -9.51
CA VAL A 11 -55.20 -7.81 -8.04
C VAL A 11 -53.91 -8.46 -7.53
N ASP A 12 -53.37 -9.44 -8.27
CA ASP A 12 -52.11 -10.12 -7.95
C ASP A 12 -50.91 -9.15 -7.99
N VAL A 13 -50.86 -8.27 -9.00
CA VAL A 13 -49.84 -7.22 -9.11
C VAL A 13 -49.97 -6.16 -7.99
N SER A 14 -51.18 -5.76 -7.61
CA SER A 14 -51.39 -4.82 -6.51
C SER A 14 -50.93 -5.39 -5.16
N GLN A 15 -51.19 -6.67 -4.90
CA GLN A 15 -50.72 -7.34 -3.68
C GLN A 15 -49.19 -7.48 -3.62
N GLU A 16 -48.56 -7.81 -4.75
CA GLU A 16 -47.10 -7.85 -4.87
C GLU A 16 -46.46 -6.47 -4.62
N ILE A 17 -47.05 -5.40 -5.16
CA ILE A 17 -46.59 -4.02 -4.92
C ILE A 17 -46.74 -3.65 -3.44
N GLU A 18 -47.89 -3.92 -2.83
CA GLU A 18 -48.14 -3.62 -1.41
C GLU A 18 -47.15 -4.36 -0.52
N GLY A 19 -46.92 -5.66 -0.77
CA GLY A 19 -45.94 -6.46 -0.05
C GLY A 19 -44.53 -5.87 -0.12
N ARG A 20 -44.08 -5.47 -1.32
CA ARG A 20 -42.78 -4.82 -1.50
C ARG A 20 -42.68 -3.49 -0.76
N ILE A 21 -43.72 -2.67 -0.78
CA ILE A 21 -43.74 -1.40 -0.04
C ILE A 21 -43.65 -1.66 1.46
N THR A 22 -44.41 -2.63 1.99
CA THR A 22 -44.35 -2.99 3.41
C THR A 22 -42.95 -3.45 3.82
N THR A 23 -42.28 -4.28 3.02
CA THR A 23 -40.90 -4.71 3.29
C THR A 23 -39.94 -3.52 3.36
N LYS A 24 -40.04 -2.58 2.41
CA LYS A 24 -39.20 -1.36 2.38
C LYS A 24 -39.44 -0.46 3.59
N VAL A 25 -40.70 -0.22 3.95
CA VAL A 25 -41.07 0.58 5.13
C VAL A 25 -40.55 -0.06 6.41
N LYS A 26 -40.71 -1.38 6.55
CA LYS A 26 -40.23 -2.13 7.71
C LYS A 26 -38.72 -2.01 7.86
N TYR A 27 -37.96 -2.17 6.77
CA TYR A 27 -36.52 -1.99 6.80
C TYR A 27 -36.09 -0.60 7.27
N LEU A 28 -36.68 0.45 6.70
CA LEU A 28 -36.35 1.83 7.08
C LEU A 28 -36.70 2.11 8.56
N GLN A 29 -37.79 1.53 9.06
CA GLN A 29 -38.15 1.61 10.48
C GLN A 29 -37.14 0.88 11.38
N GLU A 30 -36.72 -0.33 11.00
CA GLU A 30 -35.71 -1.10 11.73
C GLU A 30 -34.36 -0.39 11.74
N LEU A 31 -33.94 0.18 10.60
CA LEU A 31 -32.70 0.93 10.49
C LEU A 31 -32.74 2.20 11.34
N ASN A 32 -33.82 2.98 11.24
CA ASN A 32 -33.96 4.20 12.03
C ASN A 32 -33.97 3.88 13.53
N HIS A 33 -34.65 2.82 13.94
CA HIS A 33 -34.62 2.36 15.33
C HIS A 33 -33.21 1.96 15.77
N ALA A 34 -32.46 1.24 14.93
CA ALA A 34 -31.08 0.85 15.25
C ALA A 34 -30.15 2.06 15.41
N ILE A 35 -30.31 3.10 14.57
CA ILE A 35 -29.59 4.37 14.69
C ILE A 35 -29.97 5.11 15.98
N ASP A 36 -31.27 5.23 16.27
CA ASP A 36 -31.77 5.92 17.47
C ASP A 36 -31.31 5.25 18.77
N GLN A 37 -31.16 3.92 18.77
CA GLN A 37 -30.72 3.14 19.93
C GLN A 37 -29.21 2.91 19.99
N HIS A 38 -28.42 3.45 19.04
CA HIS A 38 -26.97 3.18 18.95
C HIS A 38 -26.63 1.69 18.89
N HIS A 39 -27.46 0.92 18.18
CA HIS A 39 -27.26 -0.50 17.95
C HIS A 39 -26.48 -0.75 16.65
N ASP A 40 -25.20 -0.36 16.63
CA ASP A 40 -24.34 -0.47 15.43
C ASP A 40 -24.34 -1.87 14.81
N ARG A 41 -24.39 -2.93 15.64
CA ARG A 41 -24.46 -4.32 15.16
C ARG A 41 -25.73 -4.59 14.33
N ASP A 42 -26.87 -4.06 14.75
CA ASP A 42 -28.13 -4.19 14.01
C ASP A 42 -28.05 -3.43 12.69
N ILE A 43 -27.39 -2.27 12.66
CA ILE A 43 -27.14 -1.51 11.43
C ILE A 43 -26.30 -2.34 10.46
N TYR A 44 -25.17 -2.91 10.87
CA TYR A 44 -24.35 -3.78 10.01
C TYR A 44 -25.10 -5.00 9.48
N ARG A 45 -25.97 -5.62 10.31
CA ARG A 45 -26.83 -6.72 9.86
C ARG A 45 -27.82 -6.28 8.78
N LEU A 46 -28.40 -5.09 8.93
CA LEU A 46 -29.36 -4.53 7.97
C LEU A 46 -28.67 -4.10 6.67
N LEU A 47 -27.44 -3.62 6.73
CA LEU A 47 -26.66 -3.22 5.56
C LEU A 47 -26.17 -4.40 4.72
N ASP A 48 -25.74 -5.50 5.34
CA ASP A 48 -25.30 -6.70 4.62
C ASP A 48 -25.70 -7.99 5.36
N ASN A 49 -26.95 -8.39 5.20
CA ASN A 49 -27.52 -9.55 5.89
C ASN A 49 -26.87 -10.87 5.47
N GLN A 50 -26.53 -11.02 4.19
CA GLN A 50 -25.85 -12.20 3.66
C GLN A 50 -24.48 -12.38 4.29
N ARG A 51 -23.68 -11.31 4.33
CA ARG A 51 -22.36 -11.36 4.97
C ARG A 51 -22.47 -11.58 6.47
N TYR A 52 -23.40 -10.89 7.12
CA TYR A 52 -23.68 -11.07 8.54
C TYR A 52 -24.06 -12.53 8.88
N ALA A 53 -25.00 -13.12 8.13
CA ALA A 53 -25.43 -14.50 8.32
C ALA A 53 -24.26 -15.49 8.13
N LYS A 54 -23.37 -15.22 7.17
CA LYS A 54 -22.20 -16.07 6.88
C LYS A 54 -21.10 -15.94 7.94
N GLU A 55 -20.69 -14.72 8.26
CA GLU A 55 -19.49 -14.44 9.08
C GLU A 55 -19.79 -14.41 10.58
N ILE A 56 -21.02 -14.06 10.98
CA ILE A 56 -21.43 -13.95 12.39
C ILE A 56 -22.30 -15.12 12.84
N GLU A 57 -23.28 -15.52 12.05
CA GLU A 57 -24.23 -16.57 12.44
C GLU A 57 -23.86 -17.96 11.91
N HIS A 58 -22.85 -18.04 11.03
CA HIS A 58 -22.40 -19.27 10.38
C HIS A 58 -23.53 -20.05 9.66
N ARG A 59 -24.51 -19.32 9.12
CA ARG A 59 -25.60 -19.87 8.32
C ARG A 59 -25.27 -19.75 6.83
N GLU A 60 -25.35 -20.85 6.09
CA GLU A 60 -25.18 -20.82 4.64
C GLU A 60 -26.45 -20.36 3.94
N GLN A 61 -26.30 -19.49 2.94
CA GLN A 61 -27.33 -19.06 1.97
C GLN A 61 -28.52 -18.27 2.56
N GLN A 62 -28.26 -17.02 2.95
CA GLN A 62 -29.30 -15.99 3.07
C GLN A 62 -29.09 -14.96 1.95
N PRO A 63 -29.98 -14.87 0.95
CA PRO A 63 -29.86 -13.85 -0.09
C PRO A 63 -30.08 -12.46 0.50
N ASN A 64 -29.30 -11.49 0.04
CA ASN A 64 -29.56 -10.09 0.32
C ASN A 64 -30.86 -9.65 -0.36
N ASP A 65 -31.63 -8.80 0.33
CA ASP A 65 -32.76 -8.12 -0.29
C ASP A 65 -32.25 -6.86 -0.98
N GLU A 66 -31.72 -7.03 -2.21
CA GLU A 66 -31.12 -5.96 -3.01
C GLU A 66 -32.07 -4.75 -3.17
N GLY A 67 -33.38 -4.98 -3.20
CA GLY A 67 -34.38 -3.91 -3.37
C GLY A 67 -34.56 -3.01 -2.15
N VAL A 68 -34.01 -3.41 -1.02
CA VAL A 68 -34.09 -2.73 0.26
C VAL A 68 -32.76 -2.05 0.62
N MET A 69 -31.63 -2.69 0.30
CA MET A 69 -30.29 -2.09 0.50
C MET A 69 -30.12 -0.80 -0.29
N SER A 70 -30.63 -0.75 -1.52
CA SER A 70 -30.53 0.44 -2.37
C SER A 70 -31.33 1.66 -1.86
N LEU A 71 -32.11 1.51 -0.77
CA LEU A 71 -32.90 2.60 -0.21
C LEU A 71 -32.06 3.59 0.60
N VAL A 72 -30.82 3.22 0.94
CA VAL A 72 -29.94 3.99 1.81
C VAL A 72 -28.58 4.26 1.18
N ASP A 73 -28.44 4.00 -0.12
CA ASP A 73 -27.21 4.26 -0.88
C ASP A 73 -26.82 5.75 -0.84
N ASP A 74 -27.82 6.65 -0.84
CA ASP A 74 -27.62 8.10 -0.73
C ASP A 74 -27.27 8.57 0.68
N LEU A 75 -27.34 7.67 1.67
CA LEU A 75 -26.97 7.90 3.07
C LEU A 75 -25.64 7.24 3.45
N ALA A 76 -24.93 6.61 2.50
CA ALA A 76 -23.72 5.84 2.76
C ALA A 76 -22.65 6.64 3.52
N ASP A 77 -22.40 7.89 3.14
CA ASP A 77 -21.40 8.76 3.77
C ASP A 77 -21.79 9.10 5.22
N GLN A 78 -23.06 9.40 5.46
CA GLN A 78 -23.59 9.73 6.79
C GLN A 78 -23.59 8.50 7.71
N LEU A 79 -23.99 7.34 7.19
CA LEU A 79 -23.96 6.08 7.92
C LEU A 79 -22.51 5.68 8.24
N SER A 80 -21.60 5.87 7.29
CA SER A 80 -20.17 5.63 7.50
C SER A 80 -19.61 6.56 8.59
N SER A 81 -19.93 7.85 8.54
CA SER A 81 -19.51 8.82 9.56
C SER A 81 -20.08 8.49 10.94
N TYR A 82 -21.35 8.06 11.02
CA TYR A 82 -21.98 7.63 12.27
C TYR A 82 -21.31 6.39 12.87
N LEU A 83 -21.12 5.34 12.06
CA LEU A 83 -20.57 4.05 12.49
C LEU A 83 -19.06 4.11 12.79
N SER A 84 -18.36 5.10 12.25
CA SER A 84 -16.91 5.21 12.40
C SER A 84 -16.48 5.43 13.85
N VAL A 85 -17.31 6.04 14.70
CA VAL A 85 -16.94 6.45 16.06
C VAL A 85 -16.53 5.24 16.90
N ASN A 86 -17.39 4.23 16.98
CA ASN A 86 -17.10 3.01 17.73
C ASN A 86 -16.07 2.13 17.03
N LEU A 87 -16.09 2.11 15.69
CA LEU A 87 -15.13 1.34 14.91
C LEU A 87 -13.71 1.86 15.10
N ILE A 88 -13.46 3.16 14.92
CA ILE A 88 -12.15 3.78 15.11
C ILE A 88 -11.68 3.62 16.56
N LYS A 89 -12.58 3.69 17.55
CA LYS A 89 -12.24 3.42 18.96
C LYS A 89 -11.79 1.97 19.18
N TYR A 90 -12.45 1.00 18.57
CA TYR A 90 -12.03 -0.40 18.59
C TYR A 90 -10.68 -0.58 17.89
N LEU A 91 -10.56 -0.04 16.67
CA LEU A 91 -9.35 -0.12 15.87
C LEU A 91 -8.15 0.58 16.51
N GLY A 92 -8.34 1.67 17.26
CA GLY A 92 -7.27 2.33 18.00
C GLY A 92 -6.68 1.46 19.12
N LYS A 93 -7.42 0.46 19.61
CA LYS A 93 -6.93 -0.53 20.56
C LYS A 93 -6.31 -1.74 19.86
N THR A 94 -6.94 -2.23 18.80
CA THR A 94 -6.55 -3.45 18.09
C THR A 94 -5.39 -3.22 17.11
N TYR A 95 -5.30 -2.02 16.53
CA TYR A 95 -4.27 -1.58 15.57
C TYR A 95 -3.68 -0.23 16.04
N PRO A 96 -2.94 -0.20 17.16
CA PRO A 96 -2.49 1.05 17.81
C PRO A 96 -1.47 1.84 16.98
N PHE A 97 -0.99 1.27 15.88
CA PHE A 97 -0.05 1.90 14.95
C PHE A 97 -0.74 2.56 13.75
N PHE A 98 -2.05 2.36 13.56
CA PHE A 98 -2.80 3.03 12.51
C PHE A 98 -3.44 4.34 13.00
N TYR A 99 -3.33 5.36 12.15
CA TYR A 99 -3.92 6.67 12.36
C TYR A 99 -4.99 6.91 11.30
N TYR A 100 -6.17 7.32 11.76
CA TYR A 100 -7.35 7.50 10.93
C TYR A 100 -7.61 8.99 10.77
N GLU A 101 -7.67 9.47 9.53
CA GLU A 101 -7.96 10.85 9.19
C GLU A 101 -9.20 10.91 8.31
N GLU A 102 -10.24 11.59 8.77
CA GLU A 102 -11.42 11.88 7.96
C GLU A 102 -11.08 12.97 6.95
N TYR A 103 -11.12 12.65 5.66
CA TYR A 103 -10.83 13.61 4.57
C TYR A 103 -12.08 14.08 3.84
N GLN A 104 -13.17 13.35 4.02
CA GLN A 104 -14.53 13.66 3.57
C GLN A 104 -15.48 12.95 4.54
N THR A 105 -16.70 13.45 4.71
CA THR A 105 -17.72 12.82 5.58
C THR A 105 -17.79 11.32 5.33
N GLY A 106 -17.50 10.52 6.35
CA GLY A 106 -17.57 9.07 6.26
C GLY A 106 -16.42 8.40 5.49
N HIS A 107 -15.39 9.13 5.06
CA HIS A 107 -14.24 8.57 4.36
C HIS A 107 -12.95 8.83 5.13
N TYR A 108 -12.22 7.75 5.41
CA TYR A 108 -11.08 7.77 6.31
C TYR A 108 -9.83 7.24 5.63
N ARG A 109 -8.77 8.04 5.61
CA ARG A 109 -7.42 7.59 5.24
C ARG A 109 -6.75 6.96 6.43
N ILE A 110 -5.96 5.93 6.15
CA ILE A 110 -5.14 5.23 7.13
C ILE A 110 -3.69 5.59 6.88
N TYR A 111 -3.01 6.00 7.94
CA TYR A 111 -1.56 6.20 7.94
C TYR A 111 -0.91 5.22 8.89
N PHE A 112 0.24 4.70 8.49
CA PHE A 112 1.04 3.83 9.34
C PHE A 112 2.01 4.68 10.17
N GLY A 113 1.85 4.62 11.49
CA GLY A 113 2.75 5.23 12.46
C GLY A 113 2.59 6.75 12.61
N ASN A 114 3.27 7.29 13.61
CA ASN A 114 3.26 8.73 13.95
C ASN A 114 4.63 9.39 13.77
N TRP A 115 5.36 9.00 12.72
CA TRP A 115 6.61 9.66 12.36
C TRP A 115 6.36 10.78 11.35
N TRP A 116 7.34 11.69 11.24
CA TRP A 116 7.28 12.88 10.38
C TRP A 116 7.02 12.56 8.91
N ASP A 117 7.40 11.35 8.47
CA ASP A 117 7.25 10.86 7.10
C ASP A 117 6.24 9.68 7.05
N ARG A 118 5.14 9.78 7.81
CA ARG A 118 4.10 8.74 7.83
C ARG A 118 3.50 8.61 6.45
N ARG A 119 3.37 7.38 5.97
CA ARG A 119 2.80 7.09 4.66
C ARG A 119 1.32 6.78 4.76
N ARG A 120 0.57 7.26 3.78
CA ARG A 120 -0.80 6.80 3.56
C ARG A 120 -0.71 5.33 3.17
N PHE A 121 -1.29 4.46 3.99
CA PHE A 121 -1.24 3.02 3.82
C PHE A 121 -2.52 2.47 3.20
N GLY A 122 -3.61 3.23 3.20
CA GLY A 122 -4.88 2.84 2.60
C GLY A 122 -6.05 3.66 3.07
N GLU A 123 -7.24 3.09 2.98
CA GLU A 123 -8.50 3.66 3.44
C GLU A 123 -9.28 2.66 4.30
N LEU A 124 -10.08 3.19 5.24
CA LEU A 124 -10.99 2.41 6.05
C LEU A 124 -12.38 2.47 5.44
N ASP A 125 -12.86 1.31 5.00
CA ASP A 125 -14.23 1.09 4.57
C ASP A 125 -15.05 0.75 5.81
N VAL A 126 -15.69 1.76 6.41
CA VAL A 126 -16.41 1.63 7.67
C VAL A 126 -17.62 0.71 7.51
N LEU A 127 -18.41 0.90 6.44
CA LEU A 127 -19.62 0.11 6.19
C LEU A 127 -19.32 -1.39 6.08
N ASN A 128 -18.18 -1.74 5.49
CA ASN A 128 -17.74 -3.13 5.38
C ASN A 128 -16.78 -3.57 6.49
N VAL A 129 -16.43 -2.68 7.43
CA VAL A 129 -15.45 -2.92 8.50
C VAL A 129 -14.17 -3.57 7.95
N ARG A 130 -13.56 -2.91 6.96
CA ARG A 130 -12.42 -3.46 6.22
C ARG A 130 -11.40 -2.39 5.89
N PHE A 131 -10.14 -2.78 5.88
CA PHE A 131 -9.07 -1.97 5.32
C PHE A 131 -8.92 -2.22 3.81
N SER A 132 -8.91 -1.13 3.04
CA SER A 132 -8.51 -1.11 1.65
C SER A 132 -7.09 -0.56 1.56
N PHE A 133 -6.09 -1.44 1.68
CA PHE A 133 -4.68 -1.05 1.63
C PHE A 133 -4.26 -0.63 0.23
N ASP A 134 -3.32 0.32 0.15
CA ASP A 134 -2.61 0.61 -1.10
C ASP A 134 -1.74 -0.60 -1.45
N GLN A 135 -1.97 -1.17 -2.63
CA GLN A 135 -1.33 -2.43 -3.03
C GLN A 135 0.20 -2.32 -3.10
N THR A 136 0.72 -1.17 -3.59
CA THR A 136 2.16 -0.94 -3.68
C THR A 136 2.77 -0.92 -2.28
N GLU A 137 2.10 -0.19 -1.40
CA GLU A 137 2.54 -0.03 -0.03
C GLU A 137 2.49 -1.37 0.74
N TYR A 138 1.41 -2.12 0.56
CA TYR A 138 1.23 -3.44 1.15
C TYR A 138 2.27 -4.46 0.67
N GLU A 139 2.51 -4.55 -0.63
CA GLU A 139 3.50 -5.45 -1.21
C GLU A 139 4.92 -5.14 -0.75
N MET A 140 5.26 -3.84 -0.65
CA MET A 140 6.53 -3.41 -0.10
C MET A 140 6.70 -3.87 1.36
N LEU A 141 5.67 -3.72 2.18
CA LEU A 141 5.67 -4.18 3.57
C LEU A 141 5.81 -5.71 3.64
N ASN A 142 5.01 -6.46 2.89
CA ASN A 142 5.09 -7.93 2.85
C ASN A 142 6.49 -8.40 2.44
N LYS A 143 7.03 -7.88 1.33
CA LYS A 143 8.37 -8.21 0.85
C LYS A 143 9.46 -7.84 1.86
N SER A 144 9.27 -6.78 2.62
CA SER A 144 10.20 -6.41 3.69
C SER A 144 10.27 -7.47 4.80
N PHE A 145 9.13 -8.11 5.15
CA PHE A 145 9.09 -9.24 6.08
C PHE A 145 9.79 -10.49 5.52
N GLU A 146 9.57 -10.80 4.24
CA GLU A 146 10.26 -11.92 3.58
C GLU A 146 11.79 -11.76 3.57
N LEU A 147 12.25 -10.53 3.34
CA LEU A 147 13.68 -10.19 3.34
C LEU A 147 14.27 -10.18 4.76
N ALA A 148 13.50 -9.74 5.76
CA ALA A 148 13.93 -9.77 7.16
C ALA A 148 14.24 -11.20 7.63
N ARG A 149 13.48 -12.20 7.18
CA ARG A 149 13.77 -13.64 7.43
C ARG A 149 15.13 -14.08 6.88
N LYS A 150 15.67 -13.36 5.89
CA LYS A 150 16.98 -13.59 5.27
C LYS A 150 18.04 -12.60 5.78
N ASN A 151 17.78 -11.88 6.88
CA ASN A 151 18.63 -10.80 7.41
C ASN A 151 18.97 -9.71 6.38
N LYS A 152 18.05 -9.43 5.44
CA LYS A 152 18.17 -8.37 4.44
C LYS A 152 17.13 -7.27 4.67
N ARG A 153 17.49 -6.02 4.36
CA ARG A 153 16.53 -4.92 4.28
C ARG A 153 16.01 -4.76 2.85
N TYR A 154 14.85 -4.14 2.71
CA TYR A 154 14.16 -3.99 1.43
C TYR A 154 15.04 -3.36 0.34
N ASN A 155 15.70 -2.25 0.66
CA ASN A 155 16.55 -1.53 -0.30
C ASN A 155 18.04 -1.90 -0.25
N SER A 156 18.46 -2.93 0.51
CA SER A 156 19.88 -3.26 0.69
C SER A 156 20.62 -3.49 -0.62
N ASP A 157 20.06 -4.29 -1.53
CA ASP A 157 20.73 -4.63 -2.80
C ASP A 157 20.82 -3.40 -3.73
N ARG A 158 19.82 -2.50 -3.71
CA ARG A 158 19.81 -1.26 -4.49
C ARG A 158 20.83 -0.25 -3.95
N ILE A 159 20.90 -0.09 -2.63
CA ILE A 159 21.91 0.75 -1.98
C ILE A 159 23.31 0.27 -2.34
N ASN A 160 23.58 -1.04 -2.20
CA ASN A 160 24.89 -1.61 -2.54
C ASN A 160 25.29 -1.33 -3.99
N LYS A 161 24.36 -1.47 -4.95
CA LYS A 161 24.63 -1.17 -6.36
C LYS A 161 25.00 0.30 -6.59
N ILE A 162 24.28 1.22 -5.96
CA ILE A 162 24.55 2.66 -6.07
C ILE A 162 25.88 3.01 -5.40
N SER A 163 26.16 2.43 -4.23
CA SER A 163 27.43 2.61 -3.52
C SER A 163 28.62 2.12 -4.35
N SER A 164 28.55 0.93 -4.96
CA SER A 164 29.62 0.44 -5.83
C SER A 164 29.83 1.29 -7.08
N GLU A 165 28.77 1.88 -7.63
CA GLU A 165 28.91 2.84 -8.74
C GLU A 165 29.56 4.14 -8.28
N ASN A 166 29.22 4.64 -7.09
CA ASN A 166 29.90 5.78 -6.50
C ASN A 166 31.39 5.51 -6.26
N ASP A 167 31.75 4.32 -5.78
CA ASP A 167 33.15 3.94 -5.59
C ASP A 167 33.91 3.98 -6.94
N ARG A 168 33.32 3.44 -8.01
CA ARG A 168 33.88 3.51 -9.38
C ARG A 168 34.05 4.94 -9.87
N LEU A 169 33.04 5.79 -9.68
CA LEU A 169 33.09 7.20 -10.06
C LEU A 169 34.14 7.97 -9.24
N GLN A 170 34.30 7.64 -7.97
CA GLN A 170 35.32 8.22 -7.11
C GLN A 170 36.72 7.81 -7.56
N GLU A 171 36.94 6.54 -7.93
CA GLU A 171 38.20 6.09 -8.55
C GLU A 171 38.51 6.89 -9.83
N LEU A 172 37.50 7.20 -10.65
CA LEU A 172 37.68 8.08 -11.80
C LEU A 172 38.06 9.51 -11.40
N ILE A 173 37.58 10.04 -10.29
CA ILE A 173 38.03 11.36 -9.83
C ILE A 173 39.48 11.29 -9.32
N ASP A 174 39.78 10.30 -8.48
CA ASP A 174 41.07 10.17 -7.80
C ASP A 174 42.23 9.90 -8.77
N HIS A 175 41.99 9.11 -9.82
CA HIS A 175 43.01 8.78 -10.84
C HIS A 175 43.09 9.77 -12.01
N GLN A 176 42.53 10.99 -11.88
CA GLN A 176 42.51 11.98 -12.97
C GLN A 176 43.92 12.33 -13.48
N ARG A 177 44.88 12.55 -12.57
CA ARG A 177 46.25 12.88 -12.94
C ARG A 177 46.95 11.74 -13.68
N GLU A 178 46.78 10.51 -13.21
CA GLU A 178 47.38 9.33 -13.83
C GLU A 178 46.81 9.08 -15.23
N ARG A 179 45.51 9.32 -15.43
CA ARG A 179 44.89 9.25 -16.77
C ARG A 179 45.45 10.31 -17.71
N GLU A 180 45.66 11.53 -17.23
CA GLU A 180 46.26 12.60 -18.03
C GLU A 180 47.71 12.28 -18.43
N GLU A 181 48.51 11.79 -17.49
CA GLU A 181 49.89 11.33 -17.75
C GLU A 181 49.90 10.19 -18.79
N LYS A 182 49.02 9.20 -18.64
CA LYS A 182 48.90 8.09 -19.59
C LYS A 182 48.44 8.55 -20.98
N ARG A 183 47.53 9.52 -21.05
CA ARG A 183 47.09 10.13 -22.32
C ARG A 183 48.27 10.79 -23.03
N GLN A 184 49.08 11.56 -22.31
CA GLN A 184 50.26 12.22 -22.88
C GLN A 184 51.31 11.19 -23.36
N GLN A 185 51.53 10.11 -22.60
CA GLN A 185 52.42 9.02 -23.00
C GLN A 185 51.96 8.36 -24.30
N ILE A 186 50.68 7.97 -24.40
CA ILE A 186 50.12 7.34 -25.60
C ILE A 186 50.19 8.29 -26.83
N GLN A 187 49.92 9.58 -26.63
CA GLN A 187 50.06 10.58 -27.70
C GLN A 187 51.52 10.72 -28.19
N ALA A 188 52.48 10.66 -27.28
CA ALA A 188 53.91 10.68 -27.62
C ALA A 188 54.32 9.42 -28.39
N GLU A 189 53.87 8.24 -27.96
CA GLU A 189 54.11 6.96 -28.64
C GLU A 189 53.52 6.94 -30.06
N LEU A 190 52.27 7.40 -30.22
CA LEU A 190 51.65 7.55 -31.54
C LEU A 190 52.45 8.48 -32.46
N LYS A 191 52.96 9.61 -31.93
CA LYS A 191 53.78 10.53 -32.70
C LYS A 191 55.10 9.90 -33.14
N ASP A 192 55.74 9.10 -32.28
CA ASP A 192 56.97 8.39 -32.61
C ASP A 192 56.73 7.31 -33.70
N ILE A 193 55.69 6.50 -33.57
CA ILE A 193 55.29 5.48 -34.57
C ILE A 193 54.99 6.13 -35.93
N ASN A 194 54.31 7.28 -35.92
CA ASN A 194 54.02 8.04 -37.14
C ASN A 194 55.29 8.62 -37.78
N SER A 195 56.27 9.06 -36.99
CA SER A 195 57.53 9.61 -37.50
C SER A 195 58.47 8.56 -38.08
N ARG A 196 58.40 7.31 -37.57
CA ARG A 196 59.22 6.18 -38.02
C ARG A 196 58.61 5.38 -39.18
N SER A 197 57.32 5.59 -39.49
CA SER A 197 56.65 4.96 -40.63
C SER A 197 56.99 5.66 -41.94
N GLY A 198 58.14 5.34 -42.52
CA GLY A 198 58.40 5.56 -43.95
C GLY A 198 57.63 4.55 -44.82
N LEU A 199 57.71 4.71 -46.16
CA LEU A 199 56.94 4.05 -47.25
C LEU A 199 56.63 2.52 -47.17
N PHE A 200 57.12 1.79 -46.18
CA PHE A 200 56.77 0.40 -45.88
C PHE A 200 56.26 0.28 -44.42
N GLU A 201 54.98 0.60 -44.19
CA GLU A 201 54.33 0.30 -42.90
C GLU A 201 54.23 -1.22 -42.71
N SER A 202 54.88 -1.75 -41.66
CA SER A 202 54.70 -3.15 -41.28
C SER A 202 53.30 -3.37 -40.69
N SER A 203 52.69 -4.53 -40.91
CA SER A 203 51.36 -4.86 -40.35
C SER A 203 51.33 -4.76 -38.81
N ARG A 204 52.49 -4.95 -38.17
CA ARG A 204 52.68 -4.81 -36.72
C ARG A 204 52.52 -3.36 -36.25
N ASN A 205 53.06 -2.38 -36.98
CA ASN A 205 52.92 -0.97 -36.63
C ASN A 205 51.47 -0.48 -36.75
N ARG A 206 50.72 -1.01 -37.73
CA ARG A 206 49.29 -0.72 -37.89
C ARG A 206 48.48 -1.25 -36.70
N ALA A 207 48.68 -2.50 -36.30
CA ALA A 207 47.98 -3.09 -35.16
C ALA A 207 48.27 -2.35 -33.84
N THR A 208 49.53 -1.98 -33.60
CA THR A 208 49.90 -1.18 -32.42
C THR A 208 49.27 0.21 -32.44
N ARG A 209 49.18 0.87 -33.61
CA ARG A 209 48.48 2.15 -33.74
C ARG A 209 46.99 2.01 -33.39
N GLU A 210 46.32 0.98 -33.91
CA GLU A 210 44.90 0.71 -33.64
C GLU A 210 44.65 0.48 -32.14
N GLU A 211 45.52 -0.27 -31.46
CA GLU A 211 45.44 -0.49 -30.02
C GLU A 211 45.61 0.81 -29.22
N LEU A 212 46.60 1.64 -29.56
CA LEU A 212 46.84 2.92 -28.90
C LEU A 212 45.67 3.91 -29.10
N VAL A 213 45.07 3.92 -30.30
CA VAL A 213 43.86 4.72 -30.57
C VAL A 213 42.67 4.23 -29.74
N ALA A 214 42.47 2.91 -29.63
CA ALA A 214 41.42 2.34 -28.78
C ALA A 214 41.63 2.69 -27.29
N GLN A 215 42.89 2.70 -26.81
CA GLN A 215 43.21 3.13 -25.45
C GLN A 215 42.95 4.63 -25.23
N LEU A 216 43.23 5.49 -26.21
CA LEU A 216 42.90 6.92 -26.13
C LEU A 216 41.39 7.14 -26.09
N GLN A 217 40.62 6.44 -26.92
CA GLN A 217 39.16 6.53 -26.90
C GLN A 217 38.61 6.17 -25.52
N LYS A 218 39.11 5.06 -24.93
CA LYS A 218 38.71 4.65 -23.59
C LYS A 218 39.05 5.70 -22.52
N LEU A 219 40.21 6.36 -22.62
CA LEU A 219 40.58 7.45 -21.70
C LEU A 219 39.70 8.69 -21.87
N GLU A 220 39.28 9.00 -23.10
CA GLU A 220 38.37 10.12 -23.40
C GLU A 220 36.95 9.85 -22.88
N ASP A 221 36.46 8.62 -23.02
CA ASP A 221 35.19 8.19 -22.47
C ASP A 221 35.20 8.31 -20.92
N GLN A 222 36.28 7.84 -20.28
CA GLN A 222 36.49 7.98 -18.83
C GLN A 222 36.58 9.44 -18.37
N GLU A 223 37.19 10.31 -19.17
CA GLU A 223 37.28 11.73 -18.85
C GLU A 223 35.92 12.43 -18.96
N THR A 224 35.13 12.04 -19.96
CA THR A 224 33.75 12.54 -20.12
C THR A 224 32.90 12.14 -18.92
N GLU A 225 33.02 10.89 -18.48
CA GLU A 225 32.35 10.37 -17.29
C GLU A 225 32.83 11.05 -15.98
N ALA A 226 34.14 11.26 -15.83
CA ALA A 226 34.72 11.92 -14.67
C ALA A 226 34.22 13.37 -14.49
N ARG A 227 33.91 14.08 -15.60
CA ARG A 227 33.39 15.46 -15.54
C ARG A 227 32.04 15.57 -14.84
N THR A 228 31.19 14.54 -14.98
CA THR A 228 29.88 14.50 -14.31
C THR A 228 29.89 13.67 -13.03
N ALA A 229 30.94 12.89 -12.79
CA ALA A 229 31.06 11.97 -11.66
C ALA A 229 30.73 12.63 -10.31
N ALA A 230 31.29 13.81 -10.00
CA ALA A 230 31.04 14.47 -8.72
C ALA A 230 29.56 14.83 -8.51
N GLN A 231 28.88 15.28 -9.56
CA GLN A 231 27.45 15.59 -9.51
C GLN A 231 26.62 14.31 -9.37
N THR A 232 26.96 13.27 -10.14
CA THR A 232 26.29 11.96 -10.07
C THR A 232 26.46 11.30 -8.70
N ILE A 233 27.65 11.36 -8.08
CA ILE A 233 27.89 10.85 -6.73
C ILE A 233 26.97 11.55 -5.72
N LYS A 234 26.89 12.88 -5.78
CA LYS A 234 26.01 13.66 -4.90
C LYS A 234 24.53 13.31 -5.06
N GLU A 235 24.06 13.12 -6.29
CA GLU A 235 22.69 12.68 -6.57
C GLU A 235 22.45 11.26 -6.04
N ASN A 236 23.39 10.35 -6.26
CA ASN A 236 23.36 9.00 -5.77
C ASN A 236 23.33 8.94 -4.23
N GLU A 237 24.08 9.79 -3.53
CA GLU A 237 24.05 9.91 -2.06
C GLU A 237 22.66 10.32 -1.55
N GLN A 238 21.97 11.25 -2.23
CA GLN A 238 20.60 11.63 -1.88
C GLN A 238 19.63 10.45 -2.06
N VAL A 239 19.79 9.68 -3.13
CA VAL A 239 19.00 8.46 -3.35
C VAL A 239 19.27 7.42 -2.27
N VAL A 240 20.54 7.16 -1.92
CA VAL A 240 20.91 6.23 -0.84
C VAL A 240 20.32 6.67 0.50
N LEU A 241 20.33 7.97 0.79
CA LEU A 241 19.71 8.51 2.00
C LEU A 241 18.20 8.27 2.02
N ALA A 242 17.49 8.51 0.91
CA ALA A 242 16.07 8.26 0.80
C ALA A 242 15.74 6.76 0.99
N LEU A 243 16.47 5.88 0.32
CA LEU A 243 16.31 4.41 0.46
C LEU A 243 16.59 3.93 1.89
N SER A 244 17.54 4.58 2.58
CA SER A 244 17.88 4.28 3.98
C SER A 244 16.79 4.74 4.95
N LYS A 245 16.15 5.89 4.68
CA LYS A 245 14.97 6.34 5.42
C LYS A 245 13.80 5.37 5.24
N GLU A 246 13.52 4.96 4.01
CA GLU A 246 12.46 3.98 3.71
C GLU A 246 12.68 2.64 4.42
N ASN A 247 13.92 2.13 4.44
CA ASN A 247 14.27 0.94 5.22
C ASN A 247 14.00 1.12 6.73
N THR A 248 14.28 2.31 7.27
CA THR A 248 14.03 2.63 8.68
C THR A 248 12.53 2.66 8.97
N ILE A 249 11.73 3.28 8.10
CA ILE A 249 10.26 3.31 8.20
C ILE A 249 9.70 1.89 8.19
N LEU A 250 10.07 1.07 7.20
CA LEU A 250 9.65 -0.33 7.12
C LEU A 250 10.04 -1.12 8.38
N SER A 251 11.21 -0.85 8.96
CA SER A 251 11.62 -1.52 10.21
C SER A 251 10.71 -1.15 11.39
N TYR A 252 10.24 0.09 11.48
CA TYR A 252 9.28 0.49 12.50
C TYR A 252 7.90 -0.13 12.27
N GLU A 253 7.42 -0.15 11.03
CA GLU A 253 6.15 -0.79 10.68
C GLU A 253 6.16 -2.28 10.99
N GLN A 254 7.24 -2.98 10.61
CA GLN A 254 7.46 -4.37 10.97
C GLN A 254 7.39 -4.57 12.48
N LYS A 255 8.13 -3.75 13.23
CA LYS A 255 8.15 -3.82 14.69
C LYS A 255 6.75 -3.60 15.28
N SER A 256 6.00 -2.63 14.79
CA SER A 256 4.63 -2.39 15.27
C SER A 256 3.70 -3.59 15.02
N ILE A 257 3.80 -4.23 13.87
CA ILE A 257 3.04 -5.46 13.57
C ILE A 257 3.50 -6.61 14.47
N ILE A 258 4.80 -6.83 14.61
CA ILE A 258 5.33 -7.92 15.45
C ILE A 258 4.96 -7.71 16.92
N ASP A 259 5.08 -6.49 17.43
CA ASP A 259 4.77 -6.17 18.83
C ASP A 259 3.25 -6.32 19.12
N THR A 260 2.38 -6.16 18.11
CA THR A 260 0.91 -6.25 18.27
C THR A 260 0.35 -7.64 17.95
N PHE A 261 0.78 -8.24 16.85
CA PHE A 261 0.23 -9.48 16.27
C PHE A 261 1.20 -10.66 16.33
N GLY A 262 2.49 -10.43 16.61
CA GLY A 262 3.53 -11.47 16.64
C GLY A 262 4.13 -11.79 15.27
N SER A 263 3.30 -11.87 14.22
CA SER A 263 3.76 -12.13 12.85
C SER A 263 2.97 -11.34 11.80
N PHE A 264 3.51 -11.31 10.58
CA PHE A 264 2.79 -10.70 9.45
C PHE A 264 1.56 -11.54 9.07
N GLU A 265 1.67 -12.87 9.12
CA GLU A 265 0.56 -13.79 8.86
C GLU A 265 -0.60 -13.61 9.85
N ASP A 266 -0.29 -13.36 11.12
CA ASP A 266 -1.31 -13.10 12.15
C ASP A 266 -1.98 -11.73 11.94
N PHE A 267 -1.23 -10.73 11.49
CA PHE A 267 -1.80 -9.45 11.05
C PHE A 267 -2.74 -9.63 9.85
N GLU A 268 -2.36 -10.43 8.84
CA GLU A 268 -3.25 -10.74 7.71
C GLU A 268 -4.50 -11.51 8.14
N LEU A 269 -4.37 -12.42 9.10
CA LEU A 269 -5.50 -13.15 9.66
C LEU A 269 -6.45 -12.22 10.42
N ALA A 270 -5.91 -11.32 11.25
CA ALA A 270 -6.70 -10.31 11.97
C ALA A 270 -7.44 -9.37 11.01
N ASN A 271 -6.81 -8.94 9.92
CA ASN A 271 -7.46 -8.12 8.89
C ASN A 271 -8.61 -8.87 8.19
N ARG A 272 -8.43 -10.18 7.92
CA ARG A 272 -9.48 -11.02 7.31
C ARG A 272 -10.68 -11.24 8.24
N ASN A 273 -10.43 -11.33 9.55
CA ASN A 273 -11.47 -11.56 10.55
C ASN A 273 -12.04 -10.26 11.13
N LEU A 274 -11.55 -9.09 10.71
CA LEU A 274 -11.84 -7.80 11.31
C LEU A 274 -13.33 -7.53 11.48
N TYR A 275 -14.13 -7.81 10.44
CA TYR A 275 -15.59 -7.64 10.50
C TYR A 275 -16.22 -8.49 11.60
N ALA A 276 -15.89 -9.78 11.64
CA ALA A 276 -16.43 -10.69 12.65
C ALA A 276 -15.99 -10.33 14.06
N ASP A 277 -14.71 -9.98 14.24
CA ASP A 277 -14.13 -9.67 15.55
C ASP A 277 -14.66 -8.34 16.10
N TYR A 278 -14.81 -7.31 15.24
CA TYR A 278 -15.43 -6.05 15.63
C TYR A 278 -16.90 -6.22 15.99
N LEU A 279 -17.70 -6.90 15.16
CA LEU A 279 -19.13 -7.10 15.46
C LEU A 279 -19.37 -7.92 16.73
N LYS A 280 -18.49 -8.88 17.04
CA LYS A 280 -18.50 -9.58 18.33
C LYS A 280 -18.21 -8.63 19.48
N SER A 281 -17.25 -7.71 19.34
CA SER A 281 -16.93 -6.75 20.40
C SER A 281 -18.09 -5.83 20.77
N LEU A 282 -18.96 -5.48 19.81
CA LEU A 282 -20.17 -4.68 20.04
C LEU A 282 -21.17 -5.38 20.98
N THR A 283 -21.19 -6.71 21.02
CA THR A 283 -22.09 -7.45 21.93
C THR A 283 -21.65 -7.38 23.38
N SER A 284 -20.34 -7.43 23.61
CA SER A 284 -19.76 -7.36 24.94
C SER A 284 -19.97 -5.99 25.58
N ASP A 285 -19.93 -4.92 24.78
CA ASP A 285 -20.21 -3.55 25.25
C ASP A 285 -21.71 -3.32 25.54
N GLN A 286 -22.62 -3.94 24.78
CA GLN A 286 -24.07 -3.88 25.05
C GLN A 286 -24.47 -4.64 26.33
N ASP A 287 -23.81 -5.77 26.63
CA ASP A 287 -24.05 -6.52 27.87
C ASP A 287 -23.42 -5.82 29.09
N ALA A 288 -22.26 -5.18 28.93
CA ALA A 288 -21.63 -4.37 29.98
C ALA A 288 -22.48 -3.14 30.34
N GLY A 289 -23.10 -2.47 29.36
CA GLY A 289 -24.02 -1.34 29.58
C GLY A 289 -25.34 -1.72 30.26
N LYS A 290 -25.78 -2.97 30.16
CA LYS A 290 -26.96 -3.48 30.90
C LYS A 290 -26.66 -3.77 32.37
N GLN A 291 -25.43 -4.16 32.72
CA GLN A 291 -25.08 -4.45 34.11
C GLN A 291 -24.95 -3.19 34.98
N VAL A 292 -24.63 -2.02 34.40
CA VAL A 292 -24.51 -0.78 35.18
C VAL A 292 -25.87 -0.14 35.51
N ASN A 293 -26.93 -0.49 34.77
CA ASN A 293 -28.28 0.05 34.96
C ASN A 293 -29.21 -0.90 35.74
N ALA A 294 -28.70 -1.98 36.30
CA ALA A 294 -29.47 -2.97 37.06
C ALA A 294 -29.29 -2.89 38.59
N ASP A 295 -28.40 -2.01 39.07
CA ASP A 295 -28.10 -1.77 40.49
C ASP A 295 -28.39 -0.31 40.90
N ASP A 296 -29.56 0.22 40.52
CA ASP A 296 -30.14 1.46 41.10
C ASP A 296 -31.63 1.27 41.42
#